data_AF-A0A1Q3PXN9-F1
#
_entry.id   AF-A0A1Q3PXN9-F1
#
_cell.length_a   1.000
_cell.length_b   1.000
_cell.length_c   1.000
_cell.angle_alpha   90.00
_cell.angle_beta   90.00
_cell.angle_gamma   90.00
#
_symmetry.space_group_name_H-M   'P 1'
#
loop_
_entity.id
_entity.type
_entity.pdbx_description
1 polymer ?
#
loop_
_entity_poly.entity_id
_entity_poly.type
_entity_poly.pdbx_seq_one_letter_code
_entity_poly.pdbx_strand_id
1 'polypeptide(L)'
;MSKPRYLYIDDENGNSEISTLNGFNDTKIVEVTRFNLSAFREFGSLKKELERTCNNNEFDGLIIDLRLDGAGEDRTEFNATAITSELRSISARGDIHSFPIVLCSTEEKIKQTYDSDRTSHDLFDYKLSKSTPEPDWIKISTKLKSLADGYNWIQAAKRKPAEIIGVNKLEVIDERIAERLLSFSVTYDFTHFVIKNFFHQTNPLINERILAARLGVDLAKTPREVWEKLSLLILDTVRYKGMFAEGWKRWWANDLVDWFKSISGENLAFLNAKSRIDILSKALGLEGLAVAEPIKFCTSSEFWTICEGYKVPIDPLEGFKVHTTADLKPWQESKVISLLAILEREGFVDRGIRPHLSELERIEFTKEQLGLK
;
A
#
# COMPACT_ATOMS: atom_id res chain seq x y z
N MET A 1 24.51 -6.99 0.77
CA MET A 1 23.61 -7.58 -0.24
C MET A 1 23.73 -6.76 -1.51
N SER A 2 23.68 -7.39 -2.68
CA SER A 2 23.62 -6.69 -3.98
C SER A 2 22.34 -5.86 -4.08
N LYS A 3 22.37 -4.79 -4.88
CA LYS A 3 21.16 -4.01 -5.18
C LYS A 3 20.26 -4.83 -6.11
N PRO A 4 18.95 -4.89 -5.87
CA PRO A 4 18.04 -5.54 -6.81
C PRO A 4 18.04 -4.83 -8.16
N ARG A 5 18.02 -5.61 -9.24
CA ARG A 5 18.02 -5.14 -10.63
C ARG A 5 16.62 -5.23 -11.21
N TYR A 6 16.14 -4.15 -11.81
CA TYR A 6 14.84 -4.09 -12.47
C TYR A 6 15.02 -3.80 -13.95
N LEU A 7 14.29 -4.55 -14.78
CA LEU A 7 14.10 -4.19 -16.19
C LEU A 7 12.96 -3.18 -16.29
N TYR A 8 13.15 -2.14 -17.09
CA TYR A 8 12.14 -1.14 -17.38
C TYR A 8 11.71 -1.22 -18.84
N ILE A 9 10.44 -1.55 -19.09
CA ILE A 9 9.85 -1.65 -20.43
C ILE A 9 8.91 -0.47 -20.65
N ASP A 10 9.17 0.30 -21.71
CA ASP A 10 8.37 1.45 -22.14
C ASP A 10 8.38 1.51 -23.67
N ASP A 11 7.31 2.01 -24.28
CA ASP A 11 7.24 2.24 -25.74
C ASP A 11 7.85 3.59 -26.16
N GLU A 12 8.02 4.50 -25.20
CA GLU A 12 8.61 5.82 -25.41
C GLU A 12 10.14 5.81 -25.27
N ASN A 13 10.81 6.46 -26.24
CA ASN A 13 12.25 6.66 -26.23
C ASN A 13 12.53 8.15 -26.06
N GLY A 14 12.78 8.62 -24.84
CA GLY A 14 12.95 10.06 -24.64
C GLY A 14 13.38 10.51 -23.25
N ASN A 15 13.40 11.84 -23.09
CA ASN A 15 13.85 12.50 -21.86
C ASN A 15 13.01 12.13 -20.63
N SER A 16 11.71 11.81 -20.80
CA SER A 16 10.81 11.35 -19.73
C SER A 16 11.24 10.00 -19.16
N GLU A 17 11.57 9.05 -20.02
CA GLU A 17 12.11 7.75 -19.64
C GLU A 17 13.46 7.91 -18.94
N ILE A 18 14.39 8.68 -19.52
CA ILE A 18 15.72 8.92 -18.94
C ILE A 18 15.58 9.53 -17.54
N SER A 19 14.69 10.51 -17.37
CA SER A 19 14.41 11.11 -16.07
C SER A 19 13.88 10.07 -15.06
N THR A 20 12.99 9.19 -15.48
CA THR A 20 12.46 8.09 -14.65
C THR A 20 13.57 7.13 -14.22
N LEU A 21 14.42 6.70 -15.14
CA LEU A 21 15.56 5.82 -14.87
C LEU A 21 16.56 6.48 -13.91
N ASN A 22 16.90 7.75 -14.12
CA ASN A 22 17.77 8.51 -13.23
C ASN A 22 17.16 8.63 -11.82
N GLY A 23 15.86 8.94 -11.74
CA GLY A 23 15.11 9.01 -10.48
C GLY A 23 15.29 7.74 -9.63
N PHE A 24 15.23 6.56 -10.24
CA PHE A 24 15.51 5.31 -9.53
C PHE A 24 16.99 5.13 -9.19
N ASN A 25 17.88 5.29 -10.17
CA ASN A 25 19.30 4.94 -10.04
C ASN A 25 20.06 5.89 -9.09
N ASP A 26 19.64 7.16 -9.01
CA ASP A 26 20.23 8.16 -8.12
C ASP A 26 20.01 7.82 -6.64
N THR A 27 18.94 7.10 -6.30
CA THR A 27 18.69 6.63 -4.93
C THR A 27 19.73 5.60 -4.47
N LYS A 28 20.38 4.89 -5.40
CA LYS A 28 21.30 3.78 -5.14
C LYS A 28 20.70 2.61 -4.35
N ILE A 29 19.38 2.55 -4.18
CA ILE A 29 18.66 1.47 -3.46
C ILE A 29 18.37 0.28 -4.38
N VAL A 30 18.02 0.56 -5.63
CA VAL A 30 17.81 -0.40 -6.72
C VAL A 30 18.64 0.03 -7.93
N GLU A 31 18.82 -0.88 -8.87
CA GLU A 31 19.37 -0.61 -10.20
C GLU A 31 18.26 -0.85 -11.23
N VAL A 32 17.96 0.15 -12.05
CA VAL A 32 16.93 0.06 -13.09
C VAL A 32 17.59 0.27 -14.44
N THR A 33 17.47 -0.73 -15.30
CA THR A 33 18.01 -0.72 -16.66
C THR A 33 16.90 -0.77 -17.67
N ARG A 34 17.01 0.06 -18.70
CA ARG A 34 16.10 0.05 -19.83
C ARG A 34 16.16 -1.30 -20.56
N PHE A 35 14.99 -1.85 -20.86
CA PHE A 35 14.85 -2.99 -21.76
C PHE A 35 14.75 -2.52 -23.21
N ASN A 36 15.46 -3.18 -24.12
CA ASN A 36 15.46 -2.82 -25.53
C ASN A 36 14.21 -3.36 -26.25
N LEU A 37 13.05 -2.73 -26.02
CA LEU A 37 11.78 -3.15 -26.61
C LEU A 37 11.82 -3.11 -28.15
N SER A 38 12.61 -2.22 -28.76
CA SER A 38 12.76 -2.11 -30.21
C SER A 38 13.15 -3.43 -30.90
N ALA A 39 13.95 -4.26 -30.23
CA ALA A 39 14.42 -5.55 -30.75
C ALA A 39 13.40 -6.69 -30.55
N PHE A 40 12.36 -6.47 -29.73
CA PHE A 40 11.42 -7.50 -29.27
C PHE A 40 9.97 -7.01 -29.30
N ARG A 41 9.54 -6.39 -30.40
CA ARG A 41 8.18 -5.82 -30.53
C ARG A 41 7.07 -6.86 -30.69
N GLU A 42 7.42 -8.06 -31.14
CA GLU A 42 6.47 -9.17 -31.27
C GLU A 42 6.27 -9.87 -29.92
N PHE A 43 5.01 -10.24 -29.60
CA PHE A 43 4.68 -10.84 -28.31
C PHE A 43 5.51 -12.08 -27.99
N GLY A 44 5.65 -12.98 -28.97
CA GLY A 44 6.39 -14.23 -28.79
C GLY A 44 7.89 -14.03 -28.60
N SER A 45 8.49 -13.00 -29.22
CA SER A 45 9.92 -12.71 -29.06
C SER A 45 10.21 -12.03 -27.72
N LEU A 46 9.37 -11.06 -27.31
CA LEU A 46 9.46 -10.45 -25.99
C LEU A 46 9.33 -11.49 -24.87
N LYS A 47 8.30 -12.34 -24.95
CA LYS A 47 8.09 -13.42 -23.99
C LYS A 47 9.34 -14.29 -23.84
N LYS A 48 9.87 -14.81 -24.94
CA LYS A 48 11.06 -15.69 -24.92
C LYS A 48 12.28 -15.00 -24.33
N GLU A 49 12.46 -13.72 -24.60
CA GLU A 49 13.58 -12.96 -24.06
C GLU A 49 13.43 -12.72 -22.56
N LEU A 50 12.23 -12.40 -22.09
CA LEU A 50 11.94 -12.27 -20.65
C LEU A 50 12.09 -13.61 -19.92
N GLU A 51 11.68 -14.71 -20.53
CA GLU A 51 11.93 -16.06 -20.00
C GLU A 51 13.42 -16.38 -19.91
N ARG A 52 14.19 -16.09 -20.98
CA ARG A 52 15.64 -16.31 -21.03
C ARG A 52 16.35 -15.51 -19.94
N THR A 53 16.09 -14.20 -19.87
CA THR A 53 16.71 -13.29 -18.90
C THR A 53 16.34 -13.66 -17.45
N CYS A 54 15.10 -14.10 -17.21
CA CYS A 54 14.65 -14.59 -15.91
C CYS A 54 15.38 -15.89 -15.52
N ASN A 55 15.46 -16.88 -16.40
CA ASN A 55 16.15 -18.14 -16.13
C ASN A 55 17.66 -17.97 -15.91
N ASN A 56 18.26 -16.95 -16.53
CA ASN A 56 19.65 -16.58 -16.31
C ASN A 56 19.87 -15.71 -15.05
N ASN A 57 18.81 -15.37 -14.30
CA ASN A 57 18.85 -14.44 -13.18
C ASN A 57 19.51 -13.10 -13.56
N GLU A 58 19.16 -12.54 -14.71
CA GLU A 58 19.69 -11.26 -15.19
C GLU A 58 19.00 -10.06 -14.53
N PHE A 59 17.83 -10.26 -13.92
CA PHE A 59 17.07 -9.25 -13.18
C PHE A 59 16.33 -9.87 -11.99
N ASP A 60 15.87 -9.02 -11.08
CA ASP A 60 15.11 -9.37 -9.85
C ASP A 60 13.65 -8.89 -9.90
N GLY A 61 13.29 -7.98 -10.81
CA GLY A 61 11.91 -7.60 -11.06
C GLY A 61 11.68 -6.83 -12.37
N LEU A 62 10.42 -6.57 -12.68
CA LEU A 62 9.99 -5.88 -13.90
C LEU A 62 9.21 -4.61 -13.57
N ILE A 63 9.53 -3.51 -14.25
CA ILE A 63 8.75 -2.28 -14.30
C ILE A 63 8.25 -2.13 -15.73
N ILE A 64 6.95 -1.91 -15.93
CA ILE A 64 6.35 -1.91 -17.26
C ILE A 64 5.37 -0.75 -17.43
N ASP A 65 5.47 -0.02 -18.53
CA ASP A 65 4.48 0.98 -18.92
C ASP A 65 3.17 0.33 -19.35
N LEU A 66 2.04 0.87 -18.89
CA LEU A 66 0.72 0.32 -19.20
C LEU A 66 0.47 0.22 -20.71
N ARG A 67 0.87 1.26 -21.46
CA ARG A 67 0.53 1.47 -22.86
C ARG A 67 1.71 1.16 -23.77
N LEU A 68 2.15 -0.10 -23.76
CA LEU A 68 3.11 -0.60 -24.77
C LEU A 68 2.55 -0.57 -26.19
N ASP A 69 1.22 -0.46 -26.34
CA ASP A 69 0.48 -0.26 -27.58
C ASP A 69 0.17 1.23 -27.85
N GLY A 70 1.00 2.11 -27.29
CA GLY A 70 0.86 3.55 -27.39
C GLY A 70 1.28 4.11 -28.74
N ALA A 71 1.55 5.42 -28.74
CA ALA A 71 2.07 6.14 -29.88
C ALA A 71 3.61 6.25 -29.86
N GLY A 72 4.29 5.56 -28.94
CA GLY A 72 5.74 5.56 -28.83
C GLY A 72 6.44 4.93 -30.03
N GLU A 73 7.74 5.23 -30.16
CA GLU A 73 8.58 4.74 -31.27
C GLU A 73 8.75 3.21 -31.25
N ASP A 74 8.73 2.63 -30.06
CA ASP A 74 8.90 1.21 -29.80
C ASP A 74 7.58 0.48 -29.50
N ARG A 75 6.45 1.05 -29.91
CA ARG A 75 5.13 0.47 -29.70
C ARG A 75 5.02 -0.97 -30.21
N THR A 76 4.18 -1.73 -29.53
CA THR A 76 3.82 -3.12 -29.84
C THR A 76 2.33 -3.22 -30.17
N GLU A 77 1.86 -4.41 -30.54
CA GLU A 77 0.43 -4.66 -30.82
C GLU A 77 -0.36 -5.07 -29.57
N PHE A 78 0.27 -5.06 -28.40
CA PHE A 78 -0.31 -5.49 -27.13
C PHE A 78 0.08 -4.54 -26.00
N ASN A 79 -0.65 -4.58 -24.90
CA ASN A 79 -0.39 -3.74 -23.73
C ASN A 79 0.31 -4.53 -22.62
N ALA A 80 0.63 -3.86 -21.52
CA ALA A 80 1.26 -4.50 -20.36
C ALA A 80 0.45 -5.65 -19.76
N THR A 81 -0.88 -5.58 -19.81
CA THR A 81 -1.74 -6.58 -19.15
C THR A 81 -1.65 -7.92 -19.85
N ALA A 82 -1.61 -7.92 -21.20
CA ALA A 82 -1.45 -9.12 -22.00
C ALA A 82 -0.14 -9.88 -21.68
N ILE A 83 1.00 -9.20 -21.74
CA ILE A 83 2.29 -9.84 -21.46
C ILE A 83 2.42 -10.24 -19.99
N THR A 84 1.93 -9.42 -19.06
CA THR A 84 1.97 -9.74 -17.62
C THR A 84 1.13 -10.96 -17.29
N SER A 85 -0.06 -11.10 -17.88
CA SER A 85 -0.91 -12.29 -17.70
C SER A 85 -0.18 -13.56 -18.13
N GLU A 86 0.50 -13.53 -19.28
CA GLU A 86 1.28 -14.67 -19.75
C GLU A 86 2.47 -14.97 -18.82
N LEU A 87 3.21 -13.95 -18.36
CA LEU A 87 4.31 -14.10 -17.39
C LEU A 87 3.85 -14.73 -16.07
N ARG A 88 2.66 -14.37 -15.57
CA ARG A 88 2.07 -15.00 -14.37
C ARG A 88 1.69 -16.45 -14.63
N SER A 89 1.11 -16.73 -15.79
CA SER A 89 0.72 -18.09 -16.21
C SER A 89 1.93 -19.03 -16.31
N ILE A 90 3.01 -18.59 -16.96
CA ILE A 90 4.24 -19.40 -17.09
C ILE A 90 4.93 -19.60 -15.72
N SER A 91 4.89 -18.60 -14.84
CA SER A 91 5.44 -18.72 -13.49
C SER A 91 4.62 -19.68 -12.61
N ALA A 92 3.28 -19.66 -12.74
CA ALA A 92 2.40 -20.59 -12.04
C ALA A 92 2.64 -22.06 -12.45
N ARG A 93 3.05 -22.30 -13.70
CA ARG A 93 3.45 -23.63 -14.19
C ARG A 93 4.85 -24.05 -13.74
N GLY A 94 5.66 -23.12 -13.24
CA GLY A 94 7.04 -23.35 -12.83
C GLY A 94 8.05 -23.27 -13.98
N ASP A 95 7.66 -22.75 -15.15
CA ASP A 95 8.56 -22.59 -16.31
C ASP A 95 9.65 -21.52 -16.04
N ILE A 96 9.32 -20.54 -15.19
CA ILE A 96 10.21 -19.51 -14.66
C ILE A 96 9.92 -19.27 -13.18
N HIS A 97 10.89 -18.73 -12.45
CA HIS A 97 10.66 -18.29 -11.07
C HIS A 97 9.72 -17.07 -11.03
N SER A 98 9.01 -16.88 -9.92
CA SER A 98 8.15 -15.71 -9.75
C SER A 98 8.97 -14.47 -9.43
N PHE A 99 8.62 -13.33 -10.00
CA PHE A 99 9.25 -12.05 -9.71
C PHE A 99 8.20 -10.93 -9.56
N PRO A 100 8.54 -9.82 -8.89
CA PRO A 100 7.66 -8.68 -8.78
C PRO A 100 7.50 -7.97 -10.13
N ILE A 101 6.26 -7.62 -10.46
CA ILE A 101 5.90 -6.84 -11.65
C ILE A 101 5.21 -5.57 -11.20
N VAL A 102 5.77 -4.43 -11.56
CA VAL A 102 5.33 -3.09 -11.14
C VAL A 102 4.82 -2.32 -12.35
N LEU A 103 3.57 -1.88 -12.26
CA LEU A 103 2.97 -1.03 -13.28
C LEU A 103 3.47 0.41 -13.10
N CYS A 104 3.93 1.03 -14.17
CA CYS A 104 4.43 2.39 -14.19
C CYS A 104 3.65 3.19 -15.23
N SER A 105 2.85 4.18 -14.85
CA SER A 105 2.02 4.91 -15.82
C SER A 105 1.72 6.31 -15.31
N THR A 106 1.13 7.17 -16.13
CA THR A 106 0.52 8.42 -15.62
C THR A 106 -0.80 8.12 -14.91
N GLU A 107 -1.17 8.97 -13.96
CA GLU A 107 -2.40 8.81 -13.16
C GLU A 107 -3.67 8.83 -14.03
N GLU A 108 -3.66 9.63 -15.10
CA GLU A 108 -4.76 9.71 -16.07
C GLU A 108 -4.94 8.40 -16.85
N LYS A 109 -3.86 7.82 -17.37
CA LYS A 109 -3.89 6.54 -18.10
C LYS A 109 -4.33 5.39 -17.17
N ILE A 110 -3.90 5.41 -15.91
CA ILE A 110 -4.34 4.45 -14.88
C ILE A 110 -5.86 4.53 -14.68
N LYS A 111 -6.40 5.73 -14.47
CA LYS A 111 -7.84 5.95 -14.26
C LYS A 111 -8.70 5.55 -15.46
N GLN A 112 -8.22 5.80 -16.68
CA GLN A 112 -8.99 5.54 -17.90
C GLN A 112 -9.05 4.05 -18.27
N THR A 113 -7.92 3.35 -18.20
CA THR A 113 -7.80 2.00 -18.78
C THR A 113 -7.70 0.92 -17.71
N TYR A 114 -6.94 1.16 -16.66
CA TYR A 114 -6.66 0.12 -15.68
C TYR A 114 -7.72 0.06 -14.58
N ASP A 115 -8.20 1.19 -14.08
CA ASP A 115 -9.24 1.21 -13.05
C ASP A 115 -10.61 0.72 -13.57
N SER A 116 -10.84 0.80 -14.88
CA SER A 116 -12.01 0.24 -15.55
C SER A 116 -11.92 -1.28 -15.75
N ASP A 117 -10.72 -1.82 -15.97
CA ASP A 117 -10.47 -3.26 -16.08
C ASP A 117 -10.08 -3.89 -14.73
N ARG A 118 -11.11 -4.29 -13.98
CA ARG A 118 -10.97 -4.94 -12.67
C ARG A 118 -10.20 -6.26 -12.74
N THR A 119 -10.15 -6.94 -13.90
CA THR A 119 -9.46 -8.23 -14.03
C THR A 119 -7.94 -8.08 -14.07
N SER A 120 -7.46 -6.94 -14.59
CA SER A 120 -6.03 -6.64 -14.64
C SER A 120 -5.45 -6.25 -13.28
N HIS A 121 -6.29 -5.97 -12.26
CA HIS A 121 -5.81 -5.47 -10.96
C HIS A 121 -4.92 -6.47 -10.23
N ASP A 122 -5.08 -7.76 -10.51
CA ASP A 122 -4.35 -8.83 -9.84
C ASP A 122 -3.01 -9.17 -10.52
N LEU A 123 -2.69 -8.52 -11.65
CA LEU A 123 -1.47 -8.80 -12.44
C LEU A 123 -0.20 -8.15 -11.85
N PHE A 124 -0.36 -6.98 -11.23
CA PHE A 124 0.76 -6.14 -10.78
C PHE A 124 0.83 -6.09 -9.26
N ASP A 125 2.05 -6.16 -8.71
CA ASP A 125 2.32 -6.08 -7.27
C ASP A 125 2.26 -4.65 -6.75
N TYR A 126 2.59 -3.68 -7.60
CA TYR A 126 2.61 -2.26 -7.23
C TYR A 126 2.28 -1.38 -8.43
N LYS A 127 1.68 -0.22 -8.15
CA LYS A 127 1.33 0.81 -9.13
C LYS A 127 2.14 2.07 -8.82
N LEU A 128 2.82 2.60 -9.83
CA LEU A 128 3.60 3.83 -9.75
C LEU A 128 3.04 4.87 -10.72
N SER A 129 2.79 6.08 -10.19
CA SER A 129 2.52 7.26 -11.01
C SER A 129 3.85 7.95 -11.34
N LYS A 130 4.14 8.13 -12.63
CA LYS A 130 5.28 8.93 -13.11
C LYS A 130 4.99 10.45 -13.10
N SER A 131 3.72 10.84 -12.90
CA SER A 131 3.24 12.22 -12.98
C SER A 131 2.99 12.86 -11.61
N THR A 132 2.89 14.20 -11.62
CA THR A 132 2.73 15.12 -10.48
C THR A 132 1.80 14.61 -9.35
N PRO A 133 2.17 14.78 -8.07
CA PRO A 133 3.42 15.36 -7.57
C PRO A 133 4.65 14.53 -7.95
N GLU A 134 5.84 15.14 -7.89
CA GLU A 134 7.09 14.44 -8.19
C GLU A 134 7.19 13.15 -7.35
N PRO A 135 7.53 12.00 -7.97
CA PRO A 135 7.60 10.75 -7.25
C PRO A 135 8.63 10.79 -6.12
N ASP A 136 8.26 10.32 -4.94
CA ASP A 136 9.20 10.06 -3.85
C ASP A 136 10.04 8.81 -4.20
N TRP A 137 11.11 9.04 -4.95
CA TRP A 137 11.98 7.98 -5.47
C TRP A 137 12.58 7.12 -4.35
N ILE A 138 12.93 7.71 -3.20
CA ILE A 138 13.49 6.94 -2.07
C ILE A 138 12.45 5.95 -1.56
N LYS A 139 11.22 6.41 -1.31
CA LYS A 139 10.14 5.55 -0.83
C LYS A 139 9.77 4.48 -1.86
N ILE A 140 9.71 4.85 -3.13
CA ILE A 140 9.42 3.92 -4.21
C ILE A 140 10.52 2.87 -4.33
N SER A 141 11.79 3.26 -4.42
CA SER A 141 12.91 2.34 -4.53
C SER A 141 13.01 1.42 -3.30
N THR A 142 12.65 1.92 -2.12
CA THR A 142 12.54 1.08 -0.90
C THR A 142 11.47 -0.01 -1.06
N LYS A 143 10.31 0.31 -1.65
CA LYS A 143 9.29 -0.69 -1.96
C LYS A 143 9.73 -1.69 -3.02
N LEU A 144 10.36 -1.23 -4.10
CA LEU A 144 10.91 -2.10 -5.13
C LEU A 144 11.93 -3.07 -4.53
N LYS A 145 12.91 -2.56 -3.80
CA LYS A 145 13.87 -3.40 -3.09
C LYS A 145 13.17 -4.41 -2.18
N SER A 146 12.18 -3.96 -1.41
CA SER A 146 11.44 -4.83 -0.51
C SER A 146 10.67 -5.93 -1.26
N LEU A 147 10.10 -5.63 -2.43
CA LEU A 147 9.44 -6.61 -3.29
C LEU A 147 10.45 -7.66 -3.79
N ALA A 148 11.54 -7.23 -4.44
CA ALA A 148 12.56 -8.15 -4.94
C ALA A 148 13.14 -9.03 -3.84
N ASP A 149 13.51 -8.44 -2.70
CA ASP A 149 14.02 -9.18 -1.55
C ASP A 149 13.00 -10.19 -1.02
N GLY A 150 11.71 -9.83 -0.95
CA GLY A 150 10.66 -10.73 -0.48
C GLY A 150 10.42 -11.92 -1.43
N TYR A 151 10.40 -11.68 -2.73
CA TYR A 151 10.31 -12.75 -3.75
C TYR A 151 11.52 -13.68 -3.70
N ASN A 152 12.74 -13.13 -3.59
CA ASN A 152 13.95 -13.94 -3.45
C ASN A 152 13.94 -14.74 -2.13
N TRP A 153 13.50 -14.13 -1.03
CA TRP A 153 13.49 -14.73 0.29
C TRP A 153 12.50 -15.90 0.43
N ILE A 154 11.31 -15.80 -0.16
CA ILE A 154 10.29 -16.86 -0.13
C ILE A 154 10.62 -18.02 -1.08
N GLN A 155 11.33 -17.76 -2.19
CA GLN A 155 11.71 -18.78 -3.16
C GLN A 155 13.00 -19.51 -2.78
N ALA A 156 13.87 -18.90 -1.99
CA ALA A 156 15.12 -19.51 -1.53
C ALA A 156 14.93 -20.75 -0.64
N ALA A 157 13.80 -20.84 0.07
CA ALA A 157 13.49 -21.98 0.93
C ALA A 157 11.97 -22.09 1.16
N LYS A 158 11.48 -23.30 1.39
CA LYS A 158 10.08 -23.50 1.79
C LYS A 158 9.85 -22.89 3.18
N ARG A 159 8.96 -21.90 3.27
CA ARG A 159 8.61 -21.21 4.52
C ARG A 159 7.19 -21.54 4.96
N LYS A 160 6.94 -21.44 6.25
CA LYS A 160 5.59 -21.56 6.80
C LYS A 160 4.87 -20.22 6.64
N PRO A 161 3.55 -20.18 6.37
CA PRO A 161 2.83 -18.93 6.22
C PRO A 161 2.98 -17.97 7.41
N ALA A 162 2.99 -18.49 8.65
CA ALA A 162 3.21 -17.69 9.85
C ALA A 162 4.55 -16.92 9.82
N GLU A 163 5.62 -17.57 9.36
CA GLU A 163 6.93 -16.93 9.19
C GLU A 163 6.87 -15.83 8.13
N ILE A 164 6.17 -16.09 7.02
CA ILE A 164 6.06 -15.13 5.91
C ILE A 164 5.31 -13.87 6.34
N ILE A 165 4.25 -13.99 7.13
CA ILE A 165 3.54 -12.82 7.67
C ILE A 165 4.13 -12.30 9.00
N GLY A 166 5.23 -12.90 9.51
CA GLY A 166 5.93 -12.41 10.70
C GLY A 166 5.14 -12.56 12.00
N VAL A 167 4.42 -13.67 12.18
CA VAL A 167 3.72 -14.03 13.42
C VAL A 167 4.25 -15.36 13.97
N ASN A 168 4.12 -15.56 15.29
CA ASN A 168 4.58 -16.80 15.92
C ASN A 168 3.77 -18.02 15.48
N LYS A 169 2.45 -17.87 15.37
CA LYS A 169 1.52 -18.90 14.91
C LYS A 169 0.31 -18.26 14.23
N LEU A 170 -0.40 -19.00 13.36
CA LEU A 170 -1.53 -18.45 12.61
C LEU A 170 -2.79 -18.27 13.47
N GLU A 171 -2.90 -18.93 14.61
CA GLU A 171 -4.09 -18.87 15.47
C GLU A 171 -4.24 -17.52 16.19
N VAL A 172 -3.21 -16.66 16.14
CA VAL A 172 -3.25 -15.30 16.70
C VAL A 172 -3.91 -14.28 15.76
N ILE A 173 -4.14 -14.66 14.50
CA ILE A 173 -4.83 -13.83 13.51
C ILE A 173 -6.21 -14.42 13.20
N ASP A 174 -7.02 -13.64 12.49
CA ASP A 174 -8.35 -14.06 12.05
C ASP A 174 -8.28 -15.38 11.26
N GLU A 175 -9.12 -16.35 11.64
CA GLU A 175 -9.11 -17.71 11.08
C GLU A 175 -9.28 -17.73 9.55
N ARG A 176 -10.04 -16.77 9.00
CA ARG A 176 -10.32 -16.67 7.56
C ARG A 176 -9.09 -16.20 6.79
N ILE A 177 -8.23 -15.42 7.45
CA ILE A 177 -6.91 -15.06 6.92
C ILE A 177 -6.00 -16.29 6.96
N ALA A 178 -5.96 -17.00 8.09
CA ALA A 178 -5.12 -18.18 8.25
C ALA A 178 -5.44 -19.26 7.21
N GLU A 179 -6.72 -19.57 7.01
CA GLU A 179 -7.19 -20.52 5.98
C GLU A 179 -6.73 -20.09 4.58
N ARG A 180 -6.89 -18.81 4.25
CA ARG A 180 -6.48 -18.30 2.94
C ARG A 180 -4.97 -18.41 2.74
N LEU A 181 -4.16 -18.07 3.74
CA LEU A 181 -2.70 -18.17 3.68
C LEU A 181 -2.21 -19.61 3.49
N LEU A 182 -2.94 -20.60 4.02
CA LEU A 182 -2.64 -22.02 3.85
C LEU A 182 -3.04 -22.57 2.48
N SER A 183 -3.94 -21.88 1.76
CA SER A 183 -4.48 -22.34 0.47
C SER A 183 -3.62 -22.00 -0.75
N PHE A 184 -2.62 -21.11 -0.61
CA PHE A 184 -1.83 -20.67 -1.76
C PHE A 184 -0.78 -21.71 -2.18
N SER A 185 -0.80 -22.05 -3.47
CA SER A 185 0.21 -22.91 -4.10
C SER A 185 1.24 -22.11 -4.92
N VAL A 186 0.92 -20.87 -5.31
CA VAL A 186 1.76 -20.03 -6.17
C VAL A 186 2.26 -18.82 -5.38
N THR A 187 3.56 -18.54 -5.51
CA THR A 187 4.24 -17.43 -4.80
C THR A 187 3.57 -16.09 -5.04
N TYR A 188 3.26 -15.75 -6.31
CA TYR A 188 2.69 -14.45 -6.63
C TYR A 188 1.26 -14.28 -6.08
N ASP A 189 0.45 -15.34 -5.99
CA ASP A 189 -0.89 -15.25 -5.41
C ASP A 189 -0.82 -14.87 -3.92
N PHE A 190 0.16 -15.47 -3.22
CA PHE A 190 0.41 -15.17 -1.82
C PHE A 190 0.88 -13.71 -1.65
N THR A 191 1.87 -13.26 -2.43
CA THR A 191 2.40 -11.89 -2.33
C THR A 191 1.30 -10.87 -2.64
N HIS A 192 0.49 -11.13 -3.67
CA HIS A 192 -0.63 -10.29 -4.05
C HIS A 192 -1.68 -10.22 -2.95
N PHE A 193 -1.99 -11.36 -2.31
CA PHE A 193 -2.90 -11.39 -1.17
C PHE A 193 -2.43 -10.49 -0.03
N VAL A 194 -1.15 -10.58 0.36
CA VAL A 194 -0.57 -9.73 1.42
C VAL A 194 -0.65 -8.25 1.05
N ILE A 195 -0.21 -7.87 -0.15
CA ILE A 195 -0.20 -6.46 -0.56
C ILE A 195 -1.63 -5.89 -0.60
N LYS A 196 -2.55 -6.59 -1.28
CA LYS A 196 -3.93 -6.11 -1.47
C LYS A 196 -4.72 -6.10 -0.17
N ASN A 197 -4.58 -7.11 0.67
CA ASN A 197 -5.45 -7.27 1.84
C ASN A 197 -4.86 -6.71 3.13
N PHE A 198 -3.53 -6.63 3.25
CA PHE A 198 -2.89 -6.12 4.48
C PHE A 198 -2.34 -4.70 4.29
N PHE A 199 -1.85 -4.32 3.10
CA PHE A 199 -1.21 -3.02 2.93
C PHE A 199 -2.12 -1.94 2.32
N HIS A 200 -3.07 -2.32 1.48
CA HIS A 200 -4.01 -1.40 0.82
C HIS A 200 -5.34 -1.23 1.55
N GLN A 201 -5.68 -2.17 2.44
CA GLN A 201 -6.85 -2.10 3.32
C GLN A 201 -6.42 -1.88 4.77
N THR A 202 -7.34 -1.36 5.57
CA THR A 202 -7.17 -1.21 7.01
C THR A 202 -7.60 -2.50 7.68
N ASN A 203 -6.77 -2.98 8.62
CA ASN A 203 -6.92 -4.26 9.31
C ASN A 203 -6.64 -5.47 8.38
N PRO A 204 -5.82 -6.45 8.79
CA PRO A 204 -5.27 -6.64 10.14
C PRO A 204 -4.07 -5.74 10.45
N LEU A 205 -3.47 -5.12 9.42
CA LEU A 205 -2.37 -4.19 9.55
C LEU A 205 -2.85 -2.75 9.42
N ILE A 206 -2.24 -1.87 10.20
CA ILE A 206 -2.48 -0.43 10.15
C ILE A 206 -1.22 0.31 9.71
N ASN A 207 -1.40 1.40 8.97
CA ASN A 207 -0.32 2.29 8.58
C ASN A 207 -0.05 3.32 9.69
N GLU A 208 1.02 4.10 9.53
CA GLU A 208 1.50 5.08 10.50
C GLU A 208 0.44 6.13 10.88
N ARG A 209 -0.36 6.60 9.91
CA ARG A 209 -1.39 7.61 10.17
C ARG A 209 -2.55 7.05 10.98
N ILE A 210 -2.95 5.80 10.69
CA ILE A 210 -4.00 5.12 11.46
C ILE A 210 -3.48 4.76 12.85
N LEU A 211 -2.21 4.33 12.98
CA LEU A 211 -1.57 4.13 14.27
C LEU A 211 -1.64 5.39 15.12
N ALA A 212 -1.23 6.54 14.56
CA ALA A 212 -1.29 7.81 15.25
C ALA A 212 -2.73 8.20 15.64
N ALA A 213 -3.69 8.02 14.73
CA ALA A 213 -5.10 8.27 15.02
C ALA A 213 -5.61 7.41 16.19
N ARG A 214 -5.32 6.10 16.18
CA ARG A 214 -5.71 5.20 17.29
C ARG A 214 -5.04 5.58 18.60
N LEU A 215 -3.82 6.11 18.58
CA LEU A 215 -3.14 6.60 19.79
C LEU A 215 -3.56 8.02 20.20
N GLY A 216 -4.38 8.72 19.40
CA GLY A 216 -4.80 10.11 19.67
C GLY A 216 -3.74 11.17 19.35
N VAL A 217 -2.73 10.82 18.53
CA VAL A 217 -1.57 11.68 18.22
C VAL A 217 -1.81 12.52 16.97
N ASP A 218 -1.52 13.82 17.06
CA ASP A 218 -1.37 14.71 15.91
C ASP A 218 0.04 14.61 15.34
N LEU A 219 0.20 13.87 14.24
CA LEU A 219 1.51 13.70 13.58
C LEU A 219 2.10 15.00 13.03
N ALA A 220 1.27 15.99 12.68
CA ALA A 220 1.77 17.24 12.10
C ALA A 220 2.39 18.15 13.18
N LYS A 221 1.94 18.02 14.43
CA LYS A 221 2.41 18.84 15.57
C LYS A 221 3.40 18.10 16.47
N THR A 222 3.47 16.78 16.39
CA THR A 222 4.40 15.97 17.19
C THR A 222 5.80 16.03 16.57
N PRO A 223 6.86 16.34 17.35
CA PRO A 223 8.23 16.30 16.85
C PRO A 223 8.59 14.91 16.30
N ARG A 224 9.29 14.90 15.15
CA ARG A 224 9.59 13.66 14.44
C ARG A 224 10.40 12.69 15.29
N GLU A 225 11.37 13.14 16.09
CA GLU A 225 12.19 12.25 16.91
C GLU A 225 11.35 11.57 18.01
N VAL A 226 10.38 12.29 18.59
CA VAL A 226 9.46 11.76 19.60
C VAL A 226 8.58 10.68 18.99
N TRP A 227 8.02 10.95 17.81
CA TRP A 227 7.19 9.97 17.10
C TRP A 227 8.00 8.75 16.64
N GLU A 228 9.21 8.93 16.10
CA GLU A 228 10.08 7.83 15.70
C GLU A 228 10.48 6.97 16.91
N LYS A 229 10.75 7.59 18.07
CA LYS A 229 10.99 6.86 19.33
C LYS A 229 9.79 5.99 19.73
N LEU A 230 8.59 6.53 19.68
CA LEU A 230 7.37 5.77 19.99
C LEU A 230 7.13 4.64 18.97
N SER A 231 7.08 4.99 17.69
CA SER A 231 6.65 4.09 16.62
C SER A 231 7.67 3.02 16.23
N LEU A 232 8.97 3.32 16.31
CA LEU A 232 10.04 2.42 15.85
C LEU A 232 10.78 1.73 16.99
N LEU A 233 10.84 2.30 18.19
CA LEU A 233 11.56 1.69 19.32
C LEU A 233 10.60 1.04 20.30
N ILE A 234 9.59 1.77 20.77
CA ILE A 234 8.66 1.28 21.80
C ILE A 234 7.65 0.30 21.20
N LEU A 235 7.11 0.63 20.03
CA LEU A 235 6.12 -0.18 19.32
C LEU A 235 6.74 -1.22 18.38
N ASP A 236 8.04 -1.49 18.49
CA ASP A 236 8.69 -2.51 17.66
C ASP A 236 8.13 -3.93 17.91
N THR A 237 7.62 -4.20 19.11
CA THR A 237 7.02 -5.50 19.45
C THR A 237 5.72 -5.79 18.70
N VAL A 238 4.96 -4.73 18.36
CA VAL A 238 3.68 -4.84 17.63
C VAL A 238 3.83 -4.50 16.14
N ARG A 239 5.06 -4.14 15.72
CA ARG A 239 5.38 -3.84 14.32
C ARG A 239 5.31 -5.12 13.48
N TYR A 240 4.75 -5.00 12.28
CA TYR A 240 4.79 -6.06 11.30
C TYR A 240 6.22 -6.26 10.81
N LYS A 241 6.74 -7.48 10.96
CA LYS A 241 8.10 -7.88 10.59
C LYS A 241 8.13 -8.95 9.49
N GLY A 242 6.98 -9.23 8.89
CA GLY A 242 6.86 -10.20 7.82
C GLY A 242 7.42 -9.70 6.49
N MET A 243 7.15 -10.47 5.45
CA MET A 243 7.49 -10.16 4.08
C MET A 243 7.01 -8.76 3.71
N PHE A 244 7.89 -8.01 3.06
CA PHE A 244 7.68 -6.63 2.61
C PHE A 244 7.63 -5.54 3.70
N ALA A 245 7.94 -5.85 4.97
CA ALA A 245 7.87 -4.89 6.07
C ALA A 245 8.72 -3.61 5.88
N GLU A 246 9.86 -3.72 5.18
CA GLU A 246 10.73 -2.57 4.91
C GLU A 246 10.10 -1.58 3.92
N GLY A 247 9.42 -2.08 2.88
CA GLY A 247 8.70 -1.25 1.91
C GLY A 247 7.38 -0.69 2.45
N TRP A 248 6.74 -1.41 3.36
CA TRP A 248 5.48 -1.03 3.98
C TRP A 248 5.57 -1.15 5.50
N LYS A 249 6.00 -0.05 6.14
CA LYS A 249 5.92 0.08 7.60
C LYS A 249 4.47 -0.05 8.07
N ARG A 250 4.21 -1.06 8.89
CA ARG A 250 2.89 -1.47 9.36
C ARG A 250 2.97 -2.00 10.78
N TRP A 251 1.84 -1.99 11.48
CA TRP A 251 1.67 -2.53 12.82
C TRP A 251 0.42 -3.40 12.88
N TRP A 252 0.43 -4.43 13.72
CA TRP A 252 -0.74 -5.27 13.95
C TRP A 252 -1.77 -4.51 14.78
N ALA A 253 -2.99 -4.41 14.25
CA ALA A 253 -4.09 -3.69 14.89
C ALA A 253 -4.45 -4.24 16.27
N ASN A 254 -4.55 -5.58 16.39
CA ASN A 254 -4.91 -6.25 17.64
C ASN A 254 -3.77 -6.15 18.65
N ASP A 255 -2.53 -6.41 18.22
CA ASP A 255 -1.36 -6.31 19.09
C ASP A 255 -1.20 -4.89 19.67
N LEU A 256 -1.58 -3.85 18.93
CA LEU A 256 -1.60 -2.48 19.46
C LEU A 256 -2.58 -2.33 20.63
N VAL A 257 -3.78 -2.89 20.50
CA VAL A 257 -4.81 -2.86 21.55
C VAL A 257 -4.33 -3.62 22.78
N ASP A 258 -3.79 -4.81 22.58
CA ASP A 258 -3.26 -5.66 23.66
C ASP A 258 -2.06 -5.01 24.35
N TRP A 259 -1.14 -4.44 23.57
CA TRP A 259 0.00 -3.68 24.08
C TRP A 259 -0.46 -2.48 24.91
N PHE A 260 -1.40 -1.69 24.40
CA PHE A 260 -1.90 -0.52 25.12
C PHE A 260 -2.56 -0.92 26.44
N LYS A 261 -3.35 -2.00 26.43
CA LYS A 261 -3.96 -2.56 27.63
C LYS A 261 -2.90 -3.05 28.63
N SER A 262 -1.79 -3.61 28.16
CA SER A 262 -0.72 -4.10 29.04
C SER A 262 -0.02 -2.99 29.83
N ILE A 263 0.08 -1.78 29.28
CA ILE A 263 0.75 -0.64 29.94
C ILE A 263 -0.21 0.23 30.76
N SER A 264 -1.52 0.15 30.51
CA SER A 264 -2.51 1.06 31.08
C SER A 264 -3.61 0.38 31.91
N GLY A 265 -3.89 -0.90 31.66
CA GLY A 265 -5.08 -1.61 32.15
C GLY A 265 -6.37 -1.26 31.41
N GLU A 266 -6.36 -0.24 30.55
CA GLU A 266 -7.53 0.30 29.87
C GLU A 266 -7.69 -0.26 28.46
N ASN A 267 -8.92 -0.21 27.93
CA ASN A 267 -9.17 -0.54 26.53
C ASN A 267 -8.98 0.71 25.66
N LEU A 268 -8.04 0.64 24.70
CA LEU A 268 -7.72 1.73 23.77
C LEU A 268 -8.96 2.32 23.09
N ALA A 269 -9.93 1.47 22.73
CA ALA A 269 -11.13 1.86 21.99
C ALA A 269 -12.13 2.71 22.81
N PHE A 270 -12.04 2.71 24.15
CA PHE A 270 -13.00 3.42 25.03
C PHE A 270 -12.48 4.78 25.53
N LEU A 271 -11.33 5.21 25.02
CA LEU A 271 -10.67 6.43 25.47
C LEU A 271 -10.68 7.50 24.38
N ASN A 272 -10.79 8.75 24.79
CA ASN A 272 -10.55 9.89 23.90
C ASN A 272 -9.03 10.16 23.71
N ALA A 273 -8.70 10.94 22.69
CA ALA A 273 -7.32 11.26 22.31
C ALA A 273 -6.49 11.78 23.48
N LYS A 274 -7.02 12.74 24.26
CA LYS A 274 -6.32 13.31 25.41
C LYS A 274 -5.96 12.26 26.45
N SER A 275 -6.92 11.42 26.82
CA SER A 275 -6.70 10.34 27.82
C SER A 275 -5.65 9.35 27.35
N ARG A 276 -5.63 9.02 26.05
CA ARG A 276 -4.62 8.13 25.45
C ARG A 276 -3.22 8.76 25.55
N ILE A 277 -3.07 10.04 25.20
CA ILE A 277 -1.78 10.75 25.30
C ILE A 277 -1.31 10.87 26.75
N ASP A 278 -2.20 11.18 27.70
CA ASP A 278 -1.86 11.28 29.12
C ASP A 278 -1.34 9.94 29.66
N ILE A 279 -1.98 8.83 29.30
CA ILE A 279 -1.54 7.47 29.63
C ILE A 279 -0.17 7.17 29.02
N LEU A 280 0.01 7.43 27.72
CA LEU A 280 1.28 7.17 27.02
C LEU A 280 2.42 7.98 27.64
N SER A 281 2.18 9.26 27.92
CA SER A 281 3.19 10.15 28.51
C SER A 281 3.60 9.67 29.89
N LYS A 282 2.62 9.28 30.73
CA LYS A 282 2.86 8.77 32.09
C LYS A 282 3.53 7.40 32.10
N ALA A 283 3.07 6.46 31.28
CA ALA A 283 3.56 5.08 31.28
C ALA A 283 4.96 4.96 30.64
N LEU A 284 5.26 5.80 29.64
CA LEU A 284 6.49 5.69 28.85
C LEU A 284 7.52 6.80 29.16
N GLY A 285 7.16 7.80 29.96
CA GLY A 285 8.01 8.97 30.19
C GLY A 285 8.33 9.73 28.90
N LEU A 286 7.36 9.77 27.97
CA LEU A 286 7.49 10.49 26.70
C LEU A 286 6.81 11.85 26.80
N GLU A 287 7.58 12.91 26.60
CA GLU A 287 7.07 14.27 26.49
C GLU A 287 7.03 14.70 25.01
N GLY A 288 6.14 15.63 24.67
CA GLY A 288 6.05 16.23 23.34
C GLY A 288 5.09 15.54 22.35
N LEU A 289 4.32 14.54 22.78
CA LEU A 289 3.21 14.01 21.98
C LEU A 289 2.08 15.05 21.92
N ALA A 290 1.73 15.48 20.72
CA ALA A 290 0.63 16.42 20.52
C ALA A 290 -0.70 15.67 20.43
N VAL A 291 -1.70 16.13 21.20
CA VAL A 291 -3.07 15.59 21.13
C VAL A 291 -3.72 16.01 19.81
N ALA A 292 -4.32 15.04 19.11
CA ALA A 292 -5.13 15.32 17.94
C ALA A 292 -6.46 15.99 18.33
N GLU A 293 -6.89 16.93 17.51
CA GLU A 293 -8.14 17.66 17.71
C GLU A 293 -9.17 17.26 16.64
N PRO A 294 -10.48 17.28 16.97
CA PRO A 294 -11.52 16.97 15.99
C PRO A 294 -11.46 17.91 14.79
N ILE A 295 -11.62 17.35 13.59
CA ILE A 295 -11.76 18.15 12.37
C ILE A 295 -13.07 18.95 12.41
N LYS A 296 -13.15 20.06 11.67
CA LYS A 296 -14.37 20.88 11.57
C LYS A 296 -15.59 20.02 11.23
N PHE A 297 -16.71 20.30 11.92
CA PHE A 297 -17.98 19.56 11.91
C PHE A 297 -17.98 18.21 12.64
N CYS A 298 -16.86 17.82 13.24
CA CYS A 298 -16.77 16.69 14.16
C CYS A 298 -16.62 17.21 15.61
N THR A 299 -17.05 16.40 16.56
CA THR A 299 -17.01 16.71 18.00
C THR A 299 -16.31 15.64 18.81
N SER A 300 -16.31 14.40 18.33
CA SER A 300 -15.66 13.28 19.00
C SER A 300 -14.15 13.35 18.85
N SER A 301 -13.45 12.98 19.93
CA SER A 301 -12.00 12.75 19.94
C SER A 301 -11.64 11.28 20.19
N GLU A 302 -12.61 10.37 20.05
CA GLU A 302 -12.42 8.91 20.13
C GLU A 302 -11.92 8.34 18.79
N PHE A 303 -10.86 8.93 18.25
CA PHE A 303 -10.38 8.62 16.91
C PHE A 303 -10.01 7.13 16.76
N TRP A 304 -10.35 6.54 15.63
CA TRP A 304 -9.98 5.14 15.33
C TRP A 304 -9.33 4.97 13.96
N THR A 305 -9.65 5.89 13.06
CA THR A 305 -9.20 5.89 11.66
C THR A 305 -8.85 7.32 11.24
N ILE A 306 -8.61 7.52 9.95
CA ILE A 306 -8.32 8.84 9.38
C ILE A 306 -9.40 9.25 8.38
N CYS A 307 -9.60 10.56 8.24
CA CYS A 307 -10.30 11.13 7.10
C CYS A 307 -9.44 10.95 5.85
N GLU A 308 -9.92 10.24 4.83
CA GLU A 308 -9.15 9.99 3.62
C GLU A 308 -8.85 11.26 2.79
N GLY A 309 -9.62 12.34 2.95
CA GLY A 309 -9.34 13.63 2.31
C GLY A 309 -8.11 14.31 2.93
N TYR A 310 -8.24 14.77 4.18
CA TYR A 310 -7.17 15.52 4.88
C TYR A 310 -6.08 14.66 5.51
N LYS A 311 -6.27 13.34 5.59
CA LYS A 311 -5.34 12.39 6.24
C LYS A 311 -5.07 12.70 7.72
N VAL A 312 -6.08 13.22 8.42
CA VAL A 312 -6.08 13.51 9.87
C VAL A 312 -6.98 12.54 10.63
N PRO A 313 -6.79 12.34 11.95
CA PRO A 313 -7.62 11.46 12.77
C PRO A 313 -9.11 11.80 12.72
N ILE A 314 -9.96 10.77 12.75
CA ILE A 314 -11.42 10.92 12.80
C ILE A 314 -12.06 9.74 13.55
N ASP A 315 -13.17 10.02 14.23
CA ASP A 315 -14.07 8.99 14.74
C ASP A 315 -14.88 8.42 13.55
N PRO A 316 -14.83 7.10 13.30
CA PRO A 316 -15.62 6.46 12.24
C PRO A 316 -17.12 6.77 12.32
N LEU A 317 -17.68 7.03 13.50
CA LEU A 317 -19.10 7.35 13.69
C LEU A 317 -19.47 8.73 13.13
N GLU A 318 -18.52 9.67 13.09
CA GLU A 318 -18.70 11.00 12.50
C GLU A 318 -18.21 11.05 11.03
N GLY A 319 -17.60 9.98 10.53
CA GLY A 319 -17.13 9.84 9.14
C GLY A 319 -18.12 9.09 8.23
N PHE A 320 -18.08 9.41 6.93
CA PHE A 320 -18.87 8.73 5.90
C PHE A 320 -18.01 7.70 5.18
N LYS A 321 -18.54 6.51 4.92
CA LYS A 321 -17.81 5.47 4.19
C LYS A 321 -17.40 5.97 2.81
N VAL A 322 -16.16 5.66 2.43
CA VAL A 322 -15.63 5.92 1.09
C VAL A 322 -16.01 4.75 0.18
N HIS A 323 -16.44 5.07 -1.04
CA HIS A 323 -16.64 4.08 -2.09
C HIS A 323 -15.32 3.40 -2.42
N THR A 324 -15.31 2.07 -2.41
CA THR A 324 -14.15 1.26 -2.79
C THR A 324 -14.55 0.29 -3.90
N THR A 325 -13.63 0.04 -4.82
CA THR A 325 -13.83 -0.89 -5.94
C THR A 325 -13.62 -2.35 -5.53
N ALA A 326 -13.23 -2.65 -4.30
CA ALA A 326 -13.07 -4.00 -3.81
C ALA A 326 -13.99 -4.20 -2.61
N ASP A 327 -14.70 -5.32 -2.61
CA ASP A 327 -15.52 -5.67 -1.45
C ASP A 327 -14.62 -5.88 -0.24
N LEU A 328 -14.92 -5.16 0.83
CA LEU A 328 -14.22 -5.30 2.09
C LEU A 328 -14.47 -6.69 2.64
N LYS A 329 -13.39 -7.36 3.04
CA LYS A 329 -13.49 -8.61 3.77
C LYS A 329 -14.05 -8.34 5.16
N PRO A 330 -14.73 -9.32 5.80
CA PRO A 330 -15.32 -9.14 7.12
C PRO A 330 -14.34 -8.72 8.23
N TRP A 331 -13.04 -8.99 8.05
CA TRP A 331 -11.97 -8.59 8.97
C TRP A 331 -11.30 -7.25 8.58
N GLN A 332 -11.82 -6.54 7.58
CA GLN A 332 -11.28 -5.25 7.13
C GLN A 332 -12.20 -4.10 7.57
N GLU A 333 -11.59 -2.94 7.80
CA GLU A 333 -12.30 -1.73 8.20
C GLU A 333 -12.57 -0.82 6.99
N SER A 334 -13.75 -0.20 6.97
CA SER A 334 -14.08 0.78 5.94
C SER A 334 -13.24 2.04 6.09
N LYS A 335 -12.78 2.57 4.94
CA LYS A 335 -12.23 3.91 4.86
C LYS A 335 -13.33 4.94 4.99
N VAL A 336 -13.03 6.09 5.59
CA VAL A 336 -14.02 7.15 5.83
C VAL A 336 -13.54 8.51 5.36
N ILE A 337 -14.48 9.42 5.11
CA ILE A 337 -14.25 10.81 4.76
C ILE A 337 -15.12 11.70 5.65
N SER A 338 -14.56 12.81 6.13
CA SER A 338 -15.28 13.81 6.94
C SER A 338 -16.26 14.63 6.09
N LEU A 339 -17.29 15.21 6.71
CA LEU A 339 -18.17 16.18 6.02
C LEU A 339 -17.39 17.34 5.40
N LEU A 340 -16.39 17.89 6.11
CA LEU A 340 -15.56 18.98 5.61
C LEU A 340 -14.94 18.64 4.25
N ALA A 341 -14.29 17.48 4.17
CA ALA A 341 -13.63 17.02 2.95
C ALA A 341 -14.63 16.78 1.81
N ILE A 342 -15.87 16.39 2.10
CA ILE A 342 -16.93 16.26 1.09
C ILE A 342 -17.30 17.65 0.53
N LEU A 343 -17.50 18.63 1.41
CA LEU A 343 -17.90 19.99 1.01
C LEU A 343 -16.80 20.69 0.21
N GLU A 344 -15.54 20.53 0.62
CA GLU A 344 -14.37 21.11 -0.06
C GLU A 344 -13.89 20.26 -1.24
N ARG A 345 -14.49 19.09 -1.47
CA ARG A 345 -14.08 18.10 -2.49
C ARG A 345 -12.60 17.68 -2.37
N GLU A 346 -12.08 17.70 -1.15
CA GLU A 346 -10.70 17.34 -0.84
C GLU A 346 -10.46 15.85 -1.16
N GLY A 347 -9.55 15.57 -2.09
CA GLY A 347 -9.24 14.20 -2.51
C GLY A 347 -10.11 13.63 -3.64
N PHE A 348 -11.09 14.38 -4.17
CA PHE A 348 -12.03 13.84 -5.16
C PHE A 348 -11.42 13.70 -6.56
N VAL A 349 -10.59 14.65 -6.99
CA VAL A 349 -10.05 14.72 -8.35
C VAL A 349 -8.72 13.98 -8.44
N ASP A 350 -7.79 14.33 -7.56
CA ASP A 350 -6.46 13.74 -7.42
C ASP A 350 -6.57 12.28 -6.98
N ARG A 351 -7.23 11.99 -5.86
CA ARG A 351 -7.25 10.64 -5.25
C ARG A 351 -8.50 9.83 -5.58
N GLY A 352 -9.46 10.39 -6.33
CA GLY A 352 -10.68 9.69 -6.72
C GLY A 352 -11.61 9.35 -5.55
N ILE A 353 -11.47 10.01 -4.41
CA ILE A 353 -12.24 9.71 -3.20
C ILE A 353 -13.68 10.16 -3.40
N ARG A 354 -14.64 9.27 -3.12
CA ARG A 354 -16.07 9.56 -3.21
C ARG A 354 -16.80 8.89 -2.05
N PRO A 355 -17.84 9.52 -1.48
CA PRO A 355 -18.71 8.84 -0.53
C PRO A 355 -19.35 7.60 -1.15
N HIS A 356 -19.58 6.58 -0.32
CA HIS A 356 -20.35 5.42 -0.71
C HIS A 356 -21.83 5.80 -0.89
N LEU A 357 -22.53 5.17 -1.83
CA LEU A 357 -23.92 5.49 -2.15
C LEU A 357 -24.86 5.37 -0.94
N SER A 358 -24.58 4.42 -0.04
CA SER A 358 -25.35 4.23 1.20
C SER A 358 -25.25 5.40 2.19
N GLU A 359 -24.31 6.32 2.00
CA GLU A 359 -24.08 7.44 2.92
C GLU A 359 -24.78 8.73 2.47
N LEU A 360 -25.35 8.77 1.25
CA LEU A 360 -25.89 10.00 0.67
C LEU A 360 -27.00 10.62 1.52
N GLU A 361 -27.96 9.83 1.99
CA GLU A 361 -29.04 10.32 2.86
C GLU A 361 -28.50 10.85 4.19
N ARG A 362 -27.53 10.15 4.79
CA ARG A 362 -26.88 10.56 6.04
C ARG A 362 -26.10 11.87 5.86
N ILE A 363 -25.46 12.06 4.70
CA ILE A 363 -24.73 13.30 4.36
C ILE A 363 -25.72 14.47 4.30
N GLU A 364 -26.81 14.34 3.54
CA GLU A 364 -27.81 15.40 3.42
C GLU A 364 -28.44 15.73 4.77
N PHE A 365 -28.84 14.71 5.54
CA PHE A 365 -29.35 14.91 6.90
C PHE A 365 -28.34 15.65 7.80
N THR A 366 -27.05 15.30 7.73
CA THR A 366 -26.01 15.96 8.53
C THR A 366 -25.82 17.42 8.12
N LYS A 367 -25.90 17.74 6.82
CA LYS A 367 -25.85 19.13 6.34
C LYS A 367 -27.02 19.95 6.87
N GLU A 368 -28.23 19.40 6.82
CA GLU A 368 -29.44 20.06 7.34
C GLU A 368 -29.32 20.36 8.83
N GLN A 369 -28.87 19.39 9.64
CA GLN A 369 -28.65 19.57 11.08
C GLN A 369 -27.63 20.69 11.39
N LEU A 370 -26.64 20.86 10.52
CA LEU A 370 -25.61 21.89 10.66
C LEU A 370 -25.98 23.22 9.97
N GLY A 371 -27.16 23.33 9.35
CA GLY A 371 -27.60 24.51 8.62
C GLY A 371 -26.78 24.81 7.36
N LEU A 372 -26.15 23.79 6.78
CA LEU A 372 -25.37 23.88 5.54
C LEU A 372 -26.31 23.62 4.35
N LYS A 373 -26.27 24.49 3.35
CA LYS A 373 -27.06 24.36 2.11
C LYS A 373 -26.29 23.63 1.02
#